data_AF-A0A645CK32-F1
#
_entry.id   AF-A0A645CK32-F1
#
_cell.length_a   1.000
_cell.length_b   1.000
_cell.length_c   1.000
_cell.angle_alpha   90.00
_cell.angle_beta   90.00
_cell.angle_gamma   90.00
#
_symmetry.space_group_name_H-M   'P 1'
#
loop_
_entity.id
_entity.type
_entity.pdbx_description
1 polymer ?
#
loop_
_entity_poly.entity_id
_entity_poly.type
_entity_poly.pdbx_seq_one_letter_code
_entity_poly.pdbx_strand_id
1 'polypeptide(L)'
;MLFLKNSILLEKKRNISELLNYGLKDGVGIVGGKIVTKENIVYNAGVWIDDENQQIHYTHRGCSDRSLGYYFRIVLPQNVFAVTEDCLLISKENYLKAGGINESLVDGLKGIDLCLKIRSMNLDIVWTPYFKGVEGCVENKLLTKQEYCKFNEVWPSEKRRDPYINPWILNNEV
;
A
#
# COMPACT_ATOMS: atom_id res chain seq x y z
N MET A 1 -1.62 -14.44 -7.13
CA MET A 1 -1.53 -13.45 -8.23
C MET A 1 -0.66 -12.30 -7.75
N LEU A 2 0.28 -11.85 -8.57
CA LEU A 2 1.17 -10.73 -8.23
C LEU A 2 0.91 -9.60 -9.22
N PHE A 3 0.58 -8.42 -8.70
CA PHE A 3 0.55 -7.17 -9.43
C PHE A 3 1.91 -6.49 -9.25
N LEU A 4 2.50 -6.08 -10.37
CA LEU A 4 3.75 -5.33 -10.40
C LEU A 4 3.65 -4.28 -11.50
N LYS A 5 3.85 -3.02 -11.14
CA LYS A 5 3.87 -1.92 -12.12
C LYS A 5 5.04 -2.11 -13.09
N ASN A 6 4.78 -1.86 -14.37
CA ASN A 6 5.72 -2.14 -15.47
C ASN A 6 7.05 -1.37 -15.36
N SER A 7 7.07 -0.21 -14.70
CA SER A 7 8.27 0.61 -14.52
C SER A 7 9.18 0.13 -13.38
N ILE A 8 8.74 -0.86 -12.59
CA ILE A 8 9.49 -1.39 -11.46
C ILE A 8 10.47 -2.47 -11.92
N LEU A 9 11.75 -2.24 -11.64
CA LEU A 9 12.84 -3.16 -11.91
C LEU A 9 13.12 -4.01 -10.66
N LEU A 10 13.29 -5.31 -10.86
CA LEU A 10 13.66 -6.25 -9.81
C LEU A 10 15.17 -6.44 -9.78
N GLU A 11 15.82 -6.09 -8.66
CA GLU A 11 17.28 -6.22 -8.53
C GLU A 11 17.73 -7.70 -8.40
N LYS A 12 16.90 -8.59 -7.84
CA LYS A 12 17.24 -10.01 -7.63
C LYS A 12 16.05 -10.95 -7.82
N LYS A 13 16.30 -12.11 -8.43
CA LYS A 13 15.30 -13.19 -8.66
C LYS A 13 14.71 -13.80 -7.37
N ARG A 14 15.36 -13.66 -6.21
CA ARG A 14 14.91 -14.24 -4.92
C ARG A 14 13.89 -13.41 -4.15
N ASN A 15 13.49 -12.23 -4.63
CA ASN A 15 12.65 -11.30 -3.86
C ASN A 15 11.18 -11.75 -3.74
N ILE A 16 10.64 -12.46 -4.73
CA ILE A 16 9.20 -12.79 -4.75
C ILE A 16 8.83 -13.80 -3.64
N SER A 17 9.74 -14.72 -3.30
CA SER A 17 9.55 -15.68 -2.21
C SER A 17 9.26 -15.00 -0.87
N GLU A 18 9.82 -13.81 -0.65
CA GLU A 18 9.56 -13.05 0.58
C GLU A 18 8.12 -12.54 0.68
N LEU A 19 7.49 -12.20 -0.45
CA LEU A 19 6.06 -11.87 -0.46
C LEU A 19 5.22 -13.12 -0.16
N LEU A 20 5.61 -14.27 -0.72
CA LEU A 20 4.90 -15.54 -0.52
C LEU A 20 4.95 -16.01 0.93
N ASN A 21 6.05 -15.78 1.65
CA ASN A 21 6.18 -16.14 3.07
C ASN A 21 5.05 -15.55 3.92
N TYR A 22 4.61 -14.32 3.62
CA TYR A 22 3.47 -13.68 4.29
C TYR A 22 2.15 -14.03 3.62
N GLY A 23 2.10 -14.17 2.30
CA GLY A 23 0.87 -14.42 1.55
C GLY A 23 0.28 -15.81 1.76
N LEU A 24 1.08 -16.75 2.28
CA LEU A 24 0.64 -18.10 2.67
C LEU A 24 0.16 -18.18 4.13
N LYS A 25 0.35 -17.13 4.93
CA LYS A 25 -0.06 -17.12 6.33
C LYS A 25 -1.58 -16.95 6.45
N ASP A 26 -2.19 -17.76 7.30
CA ASP A 26 -3.61 -17.63 7.61
C ASP A 26 -3.95 -16.23 8.14
N GLY A 27 -5.07 -15.69 7.69
CA GLY A 27 -5.52 -14.34 8.02
C GLY A 27 -4.91 -13.21 7.18
N VAL A 28 -3.89 -13.48 6.36
CA VAL A 28 -3.32 -12.46 5.45
C VAL A 28 -4.04 -12.48 4.10
N GLY A 29 -4.64 -11.35 3.74
CA GLY A 29 -5.34 -11.21 2.47
C GLY A 29 -4.46 -10.67 1.35
N ILE A 30 -3.63 -9.67 1.66
CA ILE A 30 -2.75 -8.97 0.71
C ILE A 30 -1.37 -8.77 1.31
N VAL A 31 -0.33 -8.88 0.48
CA VAL A 31 1.05 -8.53 0.84
C VAL A 31 1.62 -7.51 -0.14
N GLY A 32 2.12 -6.38 0.36
CA GLY A 32 2.84 -5.39 -0.42
C GLY A 32 4.35 -5.42 -0.19
N GLY A 33 5.10 -4.99 -1.21
CA GLY A 33 6.56 -4.89 -1.17
C GLY A 33 7.07 -3.45 -1.03
N LYS A 34 8.33 -3.28 -0.61
CA LYS A 34 8.99 -1.98 -0.57
C LYS A 34 9.47 -1.56 -1.96
N ILE A 35 9.12 -0.35 -2.37
CA ILE A 35 9.59 0.27 -3.61
C ILE A 35 10.46 1.47 -3.30
N VAL A 36 11.62 1.54 -3.95
CA VAL A 36 12.58 2.65 -3.82
C VAL A 36 12.87 3.28 -5.17
N THR A 37 13.39 4.50 -5.17
CA THR A 37 13.96 5.14 -6.36
C THR A 37 15.39 4.63 -6.62
N LYS A 38 15.95 4.97 -7.78
CA LYS A 38 17.36 4.66 -8.14
C LYS A 38 18.37 5.25 -7.14
N GLU A 39 18.01 6.35 -6.48
CA GLU A 39 18.80 7.04 -5.47
C GLU A 39 18.69 6.42 -4.07
N ASN A 40 18.07 5.23 -3.94
CA ASN A 40 17.79 4.56 -2.66
C ASN A 40 16.93 5.41 -1.71
N ILE A 41 15.97 6.13 -2.26
CA ILE A 41 14.95 6.84 -1.50
C ILE A 41 13.68 6.00 -1.52
N VAL A 42 13.02 5.84 -0.38
CA VAL A 42 11.75 5.10 -0.31
C VAL A 42 10.68 5.86 -1.08
N TYR A 43 10.08 5.17 -2.04
CA TYR A 43 9.03 5.70 -2.91
C TYR A 43 7.65 5.25 -2.42
N ASN A 44 7.52 3.98 -2.05
CA ASN A 44 6.29 3.38 -1.54
C ASN A 44 6.60 2.29 -0.51
N ALA A 45 6.05 2.45 0.69
CA ALA A 45 6.13 1.48 1.78
C ALA A 45 4.76 1.24 2.44
N GLY A 46 3.71 1.22 1.61
CA GLY A 46 2.31 1.24 2.06
C GLY A 46 1.79 2.66 2.23
N VAL A 47 0.49 2.79 2.41
CA VAL A 47 -0.22 4.07 2.42
C VAL A 47 -1.22 4.16 3.56
N TRP A 48 -1.53 5.39 3.95
CA TRP A 48 -2.64 5.72 4.80
C TRP A 48 -3.43 6.89 4.21
N ILE A 49 -4.68 7.04 4.64
CA ILE A 49 -5.59 8.06 4.10
C ILE A 49 -5.84 9.12 5.17
N ASP A 50 -5.62 10.37 4.79
CA ASP A 50 -6.01 11.55 5.55
C ASP A 50 -7.36 12.04 5.00
N ASP A 51 -8.43 11.67 5.71
CA ASP A 51 -9.78 12.06 5.31
C ASP A 51 -10.05 13.57 5.52
N GLU A 52 -9.35 14.22 6.45
CA GLU A 52 -9.52 15.66 6.73
C GLU A 52 -8.97 16.50 5.59
N ASN A 53 -7.75 16.17 5.15
CA ASN A 53 -7.08 16.86 4.05
C ASN A 53 -7.42 16.29 2.67
N GLN A 54 -8.21 15.22 2.60
CA GLN A 54 -8.57 14.50 1.38
C GLN A 54 -7.34 14.01 0.59
N GLN A 55 -6.36 13.47 1.32
CA GLN A 55 -5.05 13.09 0.80
C GLN A 55 -4.69 11.65 1.11
N ILE A 56 -3.80 11.10 0.28
CA ILE A 56 -3.22 9.78 0.48
C ILE A 56 -1.73 9.98 0.73
N HIS A 57 -1.28 9.49 1.88
CA HIS A 57 0.10 9.61 2.30
C HIS A 57 0.82 8.28 2.12
N TYR A 58 1.94 8.34 1.43
CA TYR A 58 2.84 7.19 1.29
C TYR A 58 3.76 7.14 2.51
N THR A 59 3.67 6.05 3.25
CA THR A 59 4.40 5.86 4.50
C THR A 59 5.91 5.88 4.22
N HIS A 60 6.67 6.63 5.02
CA HIS A 60 8.13 6.76 4.90
C HIS A 60 8.64 7.23 3.53
N ARG A 61 7.78 7.79 2.66
CA ARG A 61 8.23 8.35 1.38
C ARG A 61 9.25 9.46 1.61
N GLY A 62 10.34 9.44 0.86
CA GLY A 62 11.44 10.40 1.00
C GLY A 62 12.51 9.99 2.02
N CYS A 63 12.27 8.97 2.85
CA CYS A 63 13.31 8.43 3.72
C CYS A 63 14.39 7.70 2.91
N SER A 64 15.64 7.74 3.39
CA SER A 64 16.69 6.90 2.83
C SER A 64 16.42 5.43 3.14
N ASP A 65 16.57 4.55 2.15
CA ASP A 65 16.51 3.07 2.31
C ASP A 65 17.61 2.52 3.24
N ARG A 66 18.66 3.32 3.50
CA ARG A 66 19.73 2.98 4.45
C ARG A 66 19.40 3.40 5.89
N SER A 67 18.36 4.20 6.08
CA SER A 67 17.92 4.61 7.41
C SER A 67 17.16 3.46 8.07
N LEU A 68 17.37 3.32 9.38
CA LEU A 68 16.51 2.46 10.21
C LEU A 68 15.10 3.07 10.34
N GLY A 69 14.92 4.35 10.01
CA GLY A 69 13.65 5.04 10.07
C GLY A 69 13.14 5.20 11.50
N TYR A 70 11.89 5.66 11.62
CA TYR A 70 11.22 5.78 12.90
C TYR A 70 10.88 4.39 13.47
N TYR A 71 11.40 4.07 14.65
CA TYR A 71 11.16 2.79 15.35
C TYR A 71 11.35 1.54 14.48
N PHE A 72 12.34 1.54 13.57
CA PHE A 72 12.63 0.39 12.70
C PHE A 72 11.49 -0.02 11.75
N ARG A 73 10.42 0.77 11.63
CA ARG A 73 9.24 0.42 10.83
C ARG A 73 9.53 0.23 9.35
N ILE A 74 10.55 0.89 8.81
CA ILE A 74 10.92 0.80 7.39
C ILE A 74 11.77 -0.45 7.06
N VAL A 75 12.28 -1.15 8.08
CA VAL A 75 13.12 -2.34 7.94
C VAL A 75 12.46 -3.61 8.51
N LEU A 76 11.28 -3.49 9.12
CA LEU A 76 10.50 -4.60 9.66
C LEU A 76 9.16 -4.78 8.92
N PRO A 77 8.70 -6.03 8.73
CA PRO A 77 7.35 -6.33 8.27
C PRO A 77 6.31 -5.82 9.26
N GLN A 78 5.20 -5.29 8.76
CA GLN A 78 4.13 -4.76 9.59
C GLN A 78 2.78 -4.89 8.90
N ASN A 79 1.72 -4.95 9.70
CA ASN A 79 0.38 -4.74 9.17
C ASN A 79 0.22 -3.25 8.84
N VAL A 80 -0.34 -2.98 7.66
CA VAL A 80 -0.61 -1.63 7.17
C VAL A 80 -2.07 -1.50 6.78
N PHE A 81 -2.52 -0.27 6.62
CA PHE A 81 -3.89 0.01 6.21
C PHE A 81 -4.14 -0.43 4.77
N ALA A 82 -3.27 -0.02 3.85
CA ALA A 82 -3.36 -0.38 2.45
C ALA A 82 -1.98 -0.35 1.78
N VAL A 83 -1.90 -1.03 0.65
CA VAL A 83 -0.78 -0.98 -0.29
C VAL A 83 -1.34 -0.67 -1.68
N THR A 84 -0.54 -0.10 -2.56
CA THR A 84 -0.96 0.19 -3.93
C THR A 84 -0.67 -0.99 -4.86
N GLU A 85 -1.21 -0.94 -6.07
CA GLU A 85 -0.97 -1.91 -7.13
C GLU A 85 0.46 -1.88 -7.71
N ASP A 86 1.32 -0.96 -7.22
CA ASP A 86 2.75 -0.92 -7.57
C ASP A 86 3.40 -2.28 -7.32
N CYS A 87 3.14 -2.87 -6.15
CA CYS A 87 3.57 -4.22 -5.80
C CYS A 87 2.61 -4.82 -4.79
N LEU A 88 1.74 -5.72 -5.27
CA LEU A 88 0.65 -6.31 -4.48
C LEU A 88 0.52 -7.80 -4.81
N LEU A 89 0.70 -8.65 -3.81
CA LEU A 89 0.44 -10.08 -3.87
C LEU A 89 -0.90 -10.41 -3.20
N ILE A 90 -1.74 -11.15 -3.90
CA ILE A 90 -3.06 -11.59 -3.41
C ILE A 90 -3.35 -13.03 -3.87
N SER A 91 -4.05 -13.82 -3.07
CA SER A 91 -4.51 -15.14 -3.51
C SER A 91 -5.56 -15.00 -4.62
N LYS A 92 -5.62 -15.97 -5.55
CA LYS A 92 -6.63 -15.93 -6.62
C LYS A 92 -8.05 -15.97 -6.03
N GLU A 93 -8.24 -16.75 -4.97
CA GLU A 93 -9.52 -16.86 -4.27
C GLU A 93 -9.96 -15.52 -3.67
N ASN A 94 -9.07 -14.85 -2.91
CA ASN A 94 -9.38 -13.56 -2.30
C ASN A 94 -9.64 -12.49 -3.37
N TYR A 95 -8.89 -12.50 -4.47
CA TYR A 95 -9.10 -11.58 -5.58
C TYR A 95 -10.49 -11.74 -6.21
N LEU A 96 -10.92 -12.97 -6.45
CA LEU A 96 -12.25 -13.26 -7.00
C LEU A 96 -13.37 -12.92 -5.99
N LYS A 97 -13.19 -13.24 -4.71
CA LYS A 97 -14.14 -12.86 -3.65
C LYS A 97 -14.27 -11.34 -3.51
N ALA A 98 -13.21 -10.60 -3.76
CA ALA A 98 -13.20 -9.14 -3.70
C ALA A 98 -13.88 -8.49 -4.92
N GLY A 99 -14.26 -9.26 -5.94
CA GLY A 99 -14.79 -8.73 -7.20
C GLY A 99 -13.71 -8.05 -8.05
N GLY A 100 -12.44 -8.35 -7.81
CA GLY A 100 -11.31 -7.80 -8.57
C GLY A 100 -11.02 -6.32 -8.34
N ILE A 101 -10.17 -5.78 -9.21
CA ILE A 101 -9.73 -4.39 -9.17
C ILE A 101 -10.72 -3.49 -9.90
N ASN A 102 -10.98 -2.30 -9.36
CA ASN A 102 -11.85 -1.32 -10.03
C ASN A 102 -11.03 -0.47 -11.00
N GLU A 103 -11.10 -0.78 -12.30
CA GLU A 103 -10.34 -0.08 -13.34
C GLU A 103 -10.77 1.38 -13.57
N SER A 104 -11.94 1.79 -13.08
CA SER A 104 -12.41 3.19 -13.18
C SER A 104 -11.71 4.15 -12.22
N LEU A 105 -11.03 3.62 -11.20
CA LEU A 105 -10.20 4.40 -10.29
C LEU A 105 -8.85 4.70 -10.94
N VAL A 106 -8.17 5.73 -10.45
CA VAL A 106 -6.83 6.09 -10.92
C VAL A 106 -5.74 5.30 -10.21
N ASP A 107 -4.55 5.28 -10.80
CA ASP A 107 -3.44 4.54 -10.24
C ASP A 107 -3.11 5.02 -8.81
N GLY A 108 -2.74 4.08 -7.94
CA GLY A 108 -2.64 4.24 -6.49
C GLY A 108 -3.95 3.93 -5.75
N LEU A 109 -5.09 4.45 -6.25
CA LEU A 109 -6.40 4.19 -5.64
C LEU A 109 -6.94 2.80 -5.91
N LYS A 110 -6.56 2.20 -7.05
CA LYS A 110 -6.97 0.84 -7.43
C LYS A 110 -6.52 -0.20 -6.40
N GLY A 111 -5.26 -0.15 -5.98
CA GLY A 111 -4.74 -1.03 -4.94
C GLY A 111 -5.41 -0.79 -3.58
N ILE A 112 -5.66 0.48 -3.23
CA ILE A 112 -6.33 0.85 -1.98
C ILE A 112 -7.78 0.34 -1.94
N ASP A 113 -8.55 0.46 -3.02
CA ASP A 113 -9.90 -0.10 -3.13
C ASP A 113 -9.90 -1.62 -2.89
N LEU A 114 -8.97 -2.35 -3.52
CA LEU A 114 -8.82 -3.78 -3.31
C LEU A 114 -8.45 -4.10 -1.85
N CYS A 115 -7.58 -3.31 -1.24
CA CYS A 115 -7.22 -3.42 0.17
C CYS A 115 -8.45 -3.29 1.08
N LEU A 116 -9.30 -2.29 0.86
CA LEU A 116 -10.52 -2.08 1.66
C LEU A 116 -11.51 -3.24 1.52
N LYS A 117 -11.69 -3.77 0.30
CA LYS A 117 -12.52 -4.96 0.06
C LYS A 117 -12.03 -6.16 0.85
N ILE A 118 -10.72 -6.40 0.86
CA ILE A 118 -10.10 -7.51 1.60
C ILE A 118 -10.22 -7.31 3.12
N ARG A 119 -10.02 -6.09 3.62
CA ARG A 119 -10.25 -5.78 5.04
C ARG A 119 -11.70 -6.00 5.47
N SER A 120 -12.65 -5.75 4.58
CA SER A 120 -14.08 -6.03 4.81
C SER A 120 -14.37 -7.53 5.00
N MET A 121 -13.45 -8.41 4.56
CA MET A 121 -13.49 -9.86 4.80
C MET A 121 -12.73 -10.28 6.07
N ASN A 122 -12.34 -9.32 6.91
CA ASN A 122 -11.56 -9.54 8.13
C ASN A 122 -10.19 -10.19 7.88
N LEU A 123 -9.55 -9.81 6.77
CA LEU A 123 -8.20 -10.22 6.41
C LEU A 123 -7.22 -9.06 6.55
N ASP A 124 -6.02 -9.38 7.00
CA ASP A 124 -4.93 -8.44 7.20
C ASP A 124 -4.22 -8.09 5.90
N ILE A 125 -3.64 -6.88 5.91
CA ILE A 125 -2.79 -6.39 4.84
C ILE A 125 -1.41 -6.21 5.44
N VAL A 126 -0.45 -6.91 4.88
CA VAL A 126 0.93 -6.92 5.36
C VAL A 126 1.80 -6.19 4.35
N TRP A 127 2.70 -5.37 4.85
CA TRP A 127 3.80 -4.84 4.05
C TRP A 127 5.12 -5.44 4.54
N THR A 128 5.99 -5.83 3.60
CA THR A 128 7.31 -6.37 3.92
C THR A 128 8.44 -5.62 3.20
N PRO A 129 9.50 -5.22 3.94
CA PRO A 129 10.69 -4.60 3.34
C PRO A 129 11.67 -5.62 2.74
N TYR A 130 11.42 -6.92 2.93
CA TYR A 130 12.29 -7.99 2.43
C TYR A 130 12.14 -8.20 0.92
N PHE A 131 10.99 -7.80 0.35
CA PHE A 131 10.89 -7.53 -1.07
C PHE A 131 11.31 -6.09 -1.36
N LYS A 132 12.23 -5.91 -2.33
CA LYS A 132 12.64 -4.60 -2.84
C LYS A 132 12.49 -4.54 -4.35
N GLY A 133 11.75 -3.53 -4.82
CA GLY A 133 11.69 -3.12 -6.23
C GLY A 133 12.24 -1.71 -6.41
N VAL A 134 12.78 -1.42 -7.60
CA VAL A 134 13.31 -0.09 -7.95
C VAL A 134 12.42 0.54 -8.99
N GLU A 135 11.79 1.66 -8.65
CA GLU A 135 10.99 2.47 -9.57
C GLU A 135 11.92 3.20 -10.55
N GLY A 136 11.78 2.88 -11.84
CA GLY A 136 12.58 3.46 -12.91
C GLY A 136 12.13 4.86 -13.31
N CYS A 137 10.85 5.17 -13.12
CA CYS A 137 10.20 6.44 -13.46
C CYS A 137 9.43 6.97 -12.23
N VAL A 138 10.03 7.93 -11.54
CA VAL A 138 9.41 8.56 -10.36
C VAL A 138 8.36 9.56 -10.84
N GLU A 139 7.11 9.14 -10.84
CA GLU A 139 5.98 10.04 -11.05
C GLU A 139 5.41 10.50 -9.69
N ASN A 140 5.35 11.80 -9.49
CA ASN A 140 4.66 12.41 -8.35
C ASN A 140 3.33 12.98 -8.84
N LYS A 141 2.37 12.09 -9.12
CA LYS A 141 1.00 12.50 -9.39
C LYS A 141 0.30 12.77 -8.06
N LEU A 142 -0.13 14.01 -7.86
CA LEU A 142 -1.03 14.37 -6.76
C LEU A 142 -2.45 13.95 -7.13
N LEU A 143 -3.17 13.42 -6.15
CA LEU A 143 -4.57 13.07 -6.33
C LEU A 143 -5.40 14.34 -6.51
N THR A 144 -6.19 14.40 -7.56
CA THR A 144 -7.11 15.52 -7.79
C THR A 144 -8.35 15.39 -6.90
N LYS A 145 -8.98 16.52 -6.58
CA LYS A 145 -10.22 16.54 -5.79
C LYS A 145 -11.33 15.66 -6.41
N GLN A 146 -11.45 15.66 -7.73
CA GLN A 146 -12.47 14.86 -8.43
C GLN A 146 -12.21 13.35 -8.29
N GLU A 147 -10.95 12.91 -8.39
CA GLU A 147 -10.57 11.51 -8.18
C GLU A 147 -10.85 11.08 -6.73
N TYR A 148 -10.57 11.96 -5.75
CA TYR A 148 -10.89 11.70 -4.35
C TYR A 148 -12.41 11.63 -4.09
N CYS A 149 -13.21 12.54 -4.65
CA CYS A 149 -14.67 12.50 -4.48
C CYS A 149 -15.27 11.18 -4.99
N LYS A 150 -14.86 10.72 -6.17
CA LYS A 150 -15.30 9.42 -6.71
C LYS A 150 -14.94 8.26 -5.78
N PHE A 151 -13.74 8.30 -5.20
CA PHE A 151 -13.33 7.30 -4.22
C PHE A 151 -14.19 7.37 -2.94
N ASN A 152 -14.49 8.57 -2.47
CA ASN A 152 -15.30 8.81 -1.28
C ASN A 152 -16.78 8.41 -1.45
N GLU A 153 -17.32 8.48 -2.67
CA GLU A 153 -18.67 7.98 -2.99
C GLU A 153 -18.79 6.46 -2.79
N VAL A 154 -17.75 5.70 -3.19
CA VAL A 154 -17.72 4.24 -3.03
C VAL A 154 -17.38 3.85 -1.59
N TRP A 155 -16.41 4.54 -1.01
CA TRP A 155 -15.93 4.30 0.34
C TRP A 155 -16.06 5.58 1.17
N PRO A 156 -17.14 5.75 1.95
CA PRO A 156 -17.23 6.83 2.93
C PRO A 156 -16.17 6.69 4.03
N SER A 157 -15.80 7.80 4.68
CA SER A 157 -14.77 7.83 5.73
C SER A 157 -15.09 6.91 6.91
N GLU A 158 -16.36 6.72 7.25
CA GLU A 158 -16.79 5.83 8.33
C GLU A 158 -16.41 4.37 8.09
N LYS A 159 -16.31 3.97 6.82
CA LYS A 159 -15.93 2.61 6.42
C LYS A 159 -14.42 2.44 6.23
N ARG A 160 -13.64 3.52 6.33
CA ARG A 160 -12.20 3.56 6.04
C ARG A 160 -11.33 3.90 7.25
N ARG A 161 -11.84 3.70 8.47
CA ARG A 161 -11.05 3.95 9.68
C ARG A 161 -9.81 3.04 9.73
N ASP A 162 -8.64 3.66 9.73
CA ASP A 162 -7.36 2.97 9.86
C ASP A 162 -7.10 2.60 11.34
N PRO A 163 -7.00 1.30 11.69
CA PRO A 163 -6.68 0.89 13.05
C PRO A 163 -5.21 1.08 13.42
N TYR A 164 -4.33 1.30 12.44
CA TYR A 164 -2.88 1.39 12.62
C TYR A 164 -2.37 2.82 12.77
N ILE A 165 -3.23 3.81 12.54
CA ILE A 165 -2.96 5.22 12.85
C ILE A 165 -3.26 5.51 14.31
N ASN A 166 -2.38 6.30 14.93
CA ASN A 166 -2.64 6.85 16.24
C ASN A 166 -3.82 7.84 16.16
N PRO A 167 -4.92 7.63 16.90
CA PRO A 167 -6.08 8.52 16.88
C PRO A 167 -5.74 9.99 17.19
N TRP A 168 -4.68 10.24 17.96
CA TRP A 168 -4.24 11.60 18.27
C TRP A 168 -3.68 12.37 17.08
N ILE A 169 -3.18 11.68 16.04
CA ILE A 169 -2.69 12.33 14.82
C ILE A 169 -3.86 12.87 14.00
N LEU A 170 -5.02 12.21 14.04
CA LEU A 170 -6.22 12.59 13.30
C LEU A 170 -7.03 13.69 13.99
N ASN A 171 -6.87 13.88 15.30
CA ASN A 171 -7.74 14.76 16.09
C ASN A 171 -7.06 16.08 16.51
N ASN A 172 -5.79 16.30 16.16
CA ASN A 172 -5.06 17.48 16.59
C ASN A 172 -5.08 18.57 15.51
N GLU A 173 -6.04 19.49 15.65
CA GLU A 173 -5.81 20.89 15.26
C GLU A 173 -4.59 21.40 16.05
N VAL A 174 -3.48 21.64 15.35
CA VAL A 174 -2.33 22.40 15.89
C VAL A 174 -2.50 23.86 15.52
#